data_AF-B0EV59-F1
#
_entry.id   AF-B0EV59-F1
#
_cell.length_a   1.000
_cell.length_b   1.000
_cell.length_c   1.000
_cell.angle_alpha   90.00
_cell.angle_beta   90.00
_cell.angle_gamma   90.00
#
_symmetry.space_group_name_H-M   'P 1'
#
loop_
_entity.id
_entity.type
_entity.pdbx_description
1 polymer ?
#
loop_
_entity_poly.entity_id
_entity_poly.type
_entity_poly.pdbx_seq_one_letter_code
_entity_poly.pdbx_strand_id
1 'polypeptide(L)'
;MNERRKRIVKILEVIIKKEPFKRNKERENRIMSEEEHKKRGDEEKSETKKIKQKQERKGKKQRNTERKEEKQEKRFDRKGLSREEKEELHKEDQIYRTIFIQNLSFKTTEEELKEKMGEYGDVSYCKICMDKEKGISRGTGFVCFRKRGVADKIIEEAYMFSGNKESDIEIDGRRLILQKAIKKEQAKETSDSKKKKKEGIKDNRNVSLAMVGQKTKEEYLQLGLTPNEAKIRLKAQMERNKK
;
A
#
# COMPACT_ATOMS: atom_id res chain seq x y z
N MET A 1 -9.27 33.52 -2.76
CA MET A 1 -8.54 32.23 -2.59
C MET A 1 -8.37 31.93 -1.10
N ASN A 2 -9.10 30.94 -0.60
CA ASN A 2 -9.21 30.59 0.83
C ASN A 2 -7.85 30.40 1.51
N GLU A 3 -7.71 30.96 2.72
CA GLU A 3 -6.52 30.80 3.59
C GLU A 3 -6.15 29.33 3.84
N ARG A 4 -7.13 28.42 3.81
CA ARG A 4 -6.90 26.97 3.83
C ARG A 4 -6.03 26.48 2.66
N ARG A 5 -6.27 26.96 1.43
CA ARG A 5 -5.44 26.60 0.27
C ARG A 5 -4.02 27.17 0.39
N LYS A 6 -3.88 28.40 0.90
CA LYS A 6 -2.55 29.00 1.16
C LYS A 6 -1.78 28.24 2.24
N ARG A 7 -2.43 27.79 3.32
CA ARG A 7 -1.82 26.93 4.36
C ARG A 7 -1.41 25.57 3.80
N ILE A 8 -2.26 24.94 2.98
CA ILE A 8 -1.95 23.64 2.35
C ILE A 8 -0.75 23.76 1.40
N VAL A 9 -0.70 24.79 0.55
CA VAL A 9 0.44 25.01 -0.37
C VAL A 9 1.72 25.32 0.42
N LYS A 10 1.64 26.12 1.49
CA LYS A 10 2.81 26.41 2.34
C LYS A 10 3.31 25.19 3.13
N ILE A 11 2.40 24.31 3.55
CA ILE A 11 2.76 23.02 4.17
C ILE A 11 3.42 22.10 3.13
N LEU A 12 2.90 22.06 1.90
CA LEU A 12 3.46 21.27 0.81
C LEU A 12 4.86 21.77 0.38
N GLU A 13 5.08 23.09 0.26
CA GLU A 13 6.39 23.67 -0.07
C GLU A 13 7.45 23.41 1.01
N VAL A 14 7.05 23.38 2.29
CA VAL A 14 7.96 23.07 3.41
C VAL A 14 8.31 21.57 3.43
N ILE A 15 7.39 20.70 3.00
CA ILE A 15 7.62 19.26 2.87
C ILE A 15 8.56 18.96 1.69
N ILE A 16 8.40 19.64 0.55
CA ILE A 16 9.25 19.49 -0.65
C ILE A 16 10.69 19.98 -0.42
N LYS A 17 10.92 20.94 0.49
CA LYS A 17 12.26 21.46 0.82
C LYS A 17 13.06 20.63 1.84
N LYS A 18 12.52 19.52 2.38
CA LYS A 18 13.32 18.61 3.22
C LYS A 18 14.07 17.62 2.33
N GLU A 19 15.41 17.69 2.39
CA GLU A 19 16.32 16.88 1.58
C GLU A 19 15.96 15.38 1.57
N PRO A 20 16.19 14.68 0.44
CA PRO A 20 15.94 13.26 0.32
C PRO A 20 16.77 12.47 1.36
N PHE A 21 16.11 11.55 2.04
CA PHE A 21 16.76 10.59 2.93
C PHE A 21 17.69 9.73 2.08
N LYS A 22 19.00 9.77 2.38
CA LYS A 22 20.04 9.06 1.64
C LYS A 22 19.73 7.56 1.61
N ARG A 23 19.31 7.05 0.45
CA ARG A 23 19.38 5.63 0.10
C ARG A 23 20.84 5.20 0.32
N ASN A 24 21.05 4.10 1.05
CA ASN A 24 22.37 3.71 1.53
C ASN A 24 23.32 3.49 0.33
N LYS A 25 24.24 4.44 0.10
CA LYS A 25 25.06 4.58 -1.10
C LYS A 25 26.33 3.70 -1.02
N GLU A 26 26.15 2.43 -0.66
CA GLU A 26 27.26 1.46 -0.53
C GLU A 26 27.39 0.55 -1.77
N ARG A 27 26.49 0.64 -2.75
CA ARG A 27 26.58 -0.14 -4.01
C ARG A 27 27.13 0.62 -5.22
N GLU A 28 27.24 1.95 -5.19
CA GLU A 28 27.83 2.72 -6.31
C GLU A 28 29.34 2.95 -6.18
N ASN A 29 29.92 2.83 -4.97
CA ASN A 29 31.36 3.07 -4.75
C ASN A 29 32.25 1.86 -5.05
N ARG A 30 31.74 0.82 -5.72
CA ARG A 30 32.49 -0.42 -6.03
C ARG A 30 32.83 -0.60 -7.52
N ILE A 31 32.37 0.29 -8.40
CA ILE A 31 32.46 0.10 -9.87
C ILE A 31 33.31 1.17 -10.59
N MET A 32 33.90 2.14 -9.89
CA MET A 32 34.77 3.15 -10.54
C MET A 32 36.15 3.27 -9.88
N SER A 33 36.69 2.15 -9.40
CA SER A 33 38.09 2.03 -8.95
C SER A 33 38.87 1.15 -9.92
N GLU A 34 38.90 1.52 -11.20
CA GLU A 34 39.75 0.91 -12.21
C GLU A 34 39.88 1.88 -13.38
N GLU A 35 40.67 2.96 -13.17
CA GLU A 35 41.62 3.47 -14.17
C GLU A 35 42.40 4.68 -13.61
N GLU A 36 43.73 4.50 -13.59
CA GLU A 36 44.81 5.49 -13.55
C GLU A 36 45.30 6.08 -12.19
N HIS A 37 46.49 5.57 -11.85
CA HIS A 37 47.47 6.12 -10.93
C HIS A 37 47.95 7.55 -11.30
N LYS A 38 48.34 8.31 -10.26
CA LYS A 38 49.73 8.74 -9.92
C LYS A 38 49.87 10.24 -9.60
N LYS A 39 50.51 10.47 -8.43
CA LYS A 39 51.47 11.53 -8.04
C LYS A 39 50.98 12.64 -7.10
N ARG A 40 51.75 12.76 -6.00
CA ARG A 40 52.07 13.97 -5.20
C ARG A 40 50.93 14.44 -4.28
N GLY A 41 51.12 14.78 -3.02
CA GLY A 41 52.27 14.92 -2.13
C GLY A 41 51.72 15.25 -0.74
N ASP A 42 52.42 14.87 0.30
CA ASP A 42 52.00 14.99 1.70
C ASP A 42 51.82 16.45 2.15
N GLU A 43 50.58 16.97 2.24
CA GLU A 43 50.26 18.15 3.09
C GLU A 43 48.78 18.37 3.45
N GLU A 44 47.86 17.43 3.21
CA GLU A 44 46.41 17.58 3.53
C GLU A 44 45.88 16.68 4.68
N LYS A 45 46.75 16.29 5.63
CA LYS A 45 46.36 15.40 6.75
C LYS A 45 45.98 16.10 8.06
N SER A 46 46.12 17.42 8.16
CA SER A 46 45.87 18.16 9.42
C SER A 46 44.51 18.87 9.46
N GLU A 47 43.91 19.21 8.31
CA GLU A 47 42.68 20.03 8.24
C GLU A 47 41.39 19.19 8.12
N THR A 48 41.47 18.02 7.49
CA THR A 48 40.34 17.08 7.35
C THR A 48 39.97 16.35 8.66
N LYS A 49 40.91 16.21 9.61
CA LYS A 49 40.64 15.63 10.94
C LYS A 49 39.95 16.62 11.90
N LYS A 50 40.23 17.92 11.80
CA LYS A 50 39.60 18.95 12.65
C LYS A 50 38.13 19.20 12.29
N ILE A 51 37.77 19.08 11.01
CA ILE A 51 36.40 19.28 10.52
C ILE A 51 35.48 18.10 10.94
N LYS A 52 35.97 16.84 10.87
CA LYS A 52 35.22 15.66 11.31
C LYS A 52 34.89 15.64 12.81
N GLN A 53 35.82 16.03 13.69
CA GLN A 53 35.56 16.09 15.14
C GLN A 53 34.60 17.23 15.55
N LYS A 54 34.58 18.35 14.80
CA LYS A 54 33.69 19.49 15.10
C LYS A 54 32.24 19.26 14.63
N GLN A 55 32.05 18.47 13.57
CA GLN A 55 30.73 18.10 13.05
C GLN A 55 30.04 16.99 13.87
N GLU A 56 30.78 16.01 14.40
CA GLU A 56 30.21 14.97 15.28
C GLU A 56 29.71 15.50 16.64
N ARG A 57 30.34 16.54 17.18
CA ARG A 57 29.94 17.16 18.46
C ARG A 57 28.69 18.04 18.34
N LYS A 58 28.41 18.63 17.17
CA LYS A 58 27.19 19.42 16.93
C LYS A 58 25.96 18.53 16.70
N GLY A 59 26.10 17.43 15.95
CA GLY A 59 25.01 16.47 15.71
C GLY A 59 24.54 15.72 16.96
N LYS A 60 25.43 15.44 17.91
CA LYS A 60 25.09 14.79 19.19
C LYS A 60 24.33 15.70 20.17
N LYS A 61 24.51 17.03 20.10
CA LYS A 61 23.76 17.99 20.93
C LYS A 61 22.33 18.20 20.42
N GLN A 62 22.13 18.32 19.10
CA GLN A 62 20.80 18.46 18.48
C GLN A 62 19.92 17.20 18.68
N ARG A 63 20.48 15.99 18.51
CA ARG A 63 19.74 14.73 18.77
C ARG A 63 19.37 14.51 20.23
N ASN A 64 20.08 15.14 21.18
CA ASN A 64 19.81 15.01 22.61
C ASN A 64 18.81 16.05 23.13
N THR A 65 18.69 17.23 22.50
CA THR A 65 17.65 18.21 22.82
C THR A 65 16.29 17.77 22.30
N GLU A 66 16.20 17.31 21.04
CA GLU A 66 14.95 16.80 20.46
C GLU A 66 14.43 15.56 21.20
N ARG A 67 15.32 14.65 21.63
CA ARG A 67 14.97 13.44 22.37
C ARG A 67 14.60 13.71 23.85
N LYS A 68 14.93 14.89 24.38
CA LYS A 68 14.54 15.35 25.72
C LYS A 68 13.21 16.11 25.68
N GLU A 69 12.99 16.95 24.67
CA GLU A 69 11.74 17.66 24.44
C GLU A 69 10.59 16.69 24.12
N GLU A 70 10.80 15.70 23.24
CA GLU A 70 9.77 14.68 22.92
C GLU A 70 9.43 13.75 24.10
N LYS A 71 10.35 13.62 25.08
CA LYS A 71 10.15 12.85 26.31
C LYS A 71 9.53 13.67 27.45
N GLN A 72 9.74 14.99 27.47
CA GLN A 72 9.15 15.89 28.47
C GLN A 72 7.70 16.23 28.10
N GLU A 73 7.41 16.48 26.82
CA GLU A 73 6.05 16.79 26.36
C GLU A 73 5.10 15.58 26.51
N LYS A 74 5.58 14.34 26.30
CA LYS A 74 4.79 13.10 26.50
C LYS A 74 4.56 12.70 27.97
N ARG A 75 5.26 13.32 28.94
CA ARG A 75 5.19 12.95 30.36
C ARG A 75 4.20 13.80 31.16
N PHE A 76 3.80 14.97 30.68
CA PHE A 76 2.95 15.88 31.46
C PHE A 76 1.44 15.62 31.32
N ASP A 77 0.95 15.06 30.20
CA ASP A 77 -0.52 14.96 29.97
C ASP A 77 -1.14 13.57 30.22
N ARG A 78 -0.37 12.54 30.60
CA ARG A 78 -0.89 11.16 30.73
C ARG A 78 -1.29 10.71 32.14
N LYS A 79 -1.10 11.59 33.13
CA LYS A 79 -1.49 11.34 34.53
C LYS A 79 -2.97 11.73 34.73
N GLY A 80 -3.88 10.94 34.17
CA GLY A 80 -5.32 11.18 34.34
C GLY A 80 -6.21 10.30 33.46
N LEU A 81 -5.69 9.84 32.33
CA LEU A 81 -6.43 8.96 31.42
C LEU A 81 -6.67 7.57 32.04
N SER A 82 -7.89 7.08 31.88
CA SER A 82 -8.30 5.73 32.22
C SER A 82 -7.47 4.71 31.43
N ARG A 83 -7.49 3.46 31.88
CA ARG A 83 -6.81 2.37 31.17
C ARG A 83 -7.33 2.21 29.73
N GLU A 84 -8.63 2.37 29.55
CA GLU A 84 -9.33 2.25 28.27
C GLU A 84 -8.90 3.36 27.30
N GLU A 85 -8.87 4.61 27.76
CA GLU A 85 -8.46 5.75 26.92
C GLU A 85 -6.99 5.63 26.49
N LYS A 86 -6.12 5.13 27.38
CA LYS A 86 -4.71 4.86 27.04
C LYS A 86 -4.56 3.76 25.99
N GLU A 87 -5.39 2.73 26.05
CA GLU A 87 -5.39 1.64 25.07
C GLU A 87 -5.92 2.09 23.71
N GLU A 88 -6.95 2.93 23.66
CA GLU A 88 -7.47 3.51 22.42
C GLU A 88 -6.45 4.40 21.73
N LEU A 89 -5.83 5.34 22.47
CA LEU A 89 -4.77 6.19 21.94
C LEU A 89 -3.61 5.37 21.38
N HIS A 90 -3.28 4.24 22.02
CA HIS A 90 -2.23 3.35 21.52
C HIS A 90 -2.63 2.65 20.22
N LYS A 91 -3.89 2.19 20.10
CA LYS A 91 -4.42 1.57 18.87
C LYS A 91 -4.45 2.57 17.72
N GLU A 92 -4.89 3.81 17.97
CA GLU A 92 -4.89 4.86 16.96
C GLU A 92 -3.49 5.19 16.46
N ASP A 93 -2.54 5.35 17.38
CA ASP A 93 -1.14 5.62 17.05
C ASP A 93 -0.49 4.46 16.28
N GLN A 94 -0.88 3.21 16.55
CA GLN A 94 -0.47 2.06 15.74
C GLN A 94 -1.02 2.14 14.30
N ILE A 95 -2.27 2.56 14.10
CA ILE A 95 -2.86 2.71 12.75
C ILE A 95 -2.06 3.71 11.92
N TYR A 96 -1.64 4.83 12.51
CA TYR A 96 -0.81 5.83 11.81
C TYR A 96 0.60 5.33 11.44
N ARG A 97 1.06 4.24 12.06
CA ARG A 97 2.33 3.58 11.73
C ARG A 97 2.16 2.35 10.86
N THR A 98 0.94 1.99 10.51
CA THR A 98 0.63 0.76 9.79
C THR A 98 0.30 1.05 8.33
N ILE A 99 0.91 0.28 7.44
CA ILE A 99 0.60 0.26 6.02
C ILE A 99 -0.27 -0.97 5.74
N PHE A 100 -1.29 -0.79 4.91
CA PHE A 100 -2.05 -1.86 4.28
C PHE A 100 -1.46 -2.19 2.91
N ILE A 101 -1.12 -3.46 2.70
CA ILE A 101 -0.45 -3.96 1.52
C ILE A 101 -1.42 -4.85 0.74
N GLN A 102 -1.52 -4.62 -0.56
CA GLN A 102 -2.31 -5.38 -1.51
C GLN A 102 -1.43 -5.91 -2.64
N ASN A 103 -1.95 -6.91 -3.37
CA ASN A 103 -1.29 -7.57 -4.50
C ASN A 103 -0.08 -8.44 -4.11
N LEU A 104 -0.05 -8.94 -2.87
CA LEU A 104 0.93 -9.94 -2.44
C LEU A 104 0.67 -11.28 -3.16
N SER A 105 1.73 -12.02 -3.45
CA SER A 105 1.60 -13.40 -3.91
C SER A 105 1.03 -14.25 -2.78
N PHE A 106 0.23 -15.27 -3.13
CA PHE A 106 -0.37 -16.16 -2.15
C PHE A 106 0.67 -17.08 -1.46
N LYS A 107 1.87 -17.18 -2.05
CA LYS A 107 3.01 -17.92 -1.51
C LYS A 107 3.90 -17.08 -0.59
N THR A 108 3.78 -15.76 -0.65
CA THR A 108 4.62 -14.85 0.14
C THR A 108 4.43 -15.08 1.63
N THR A 109 5.53 -15.18 2.35
CA THR A 109 5.54 -15.36 3.81
C THR A 109 5.66 -14.04 4.56
N GLU A 110 5.32 -14.05 5.86
CA GLU A 110 5.48 -12.87 6.71
C GLU A 110 6.95 -12.46 6.86
N GLU A 111 7.87 -13.42 6.77
CA GLU A 111 9.32 -13.22 6.87
C GLU A 111 9.86 -12.43 5.68
N GLU A 112 9.53 -12.86 4.46
CA GLU A 112 9.90 -12.16 3.22
C GLU A 112 9.35 -10.73 3.20
N LEU A 113 8.09 -10.57 3.62
CA LEU A 113 7.46 -9.25 3.70
C LEU A 113 8.18 -8.35 4.72
N LYS A 114 8.59 -8.91 5.86
CA LYS A 114 9.32 -8.18 6.90
C LYS A 114 10.72 -7.79 6.44
N GLU A 115 11.43 -8.66 5.75
CA GLU A 115 12.76 -8.38 5.20
C GLU A 115 12.70 -7.21 4.22
N LYS A 116 11.79 -7.28 3.25
CA LYS A 116 11.60 -6.23 2.23
C LYS A 116 11.19 -4.89 2.83
N MET A 117 10.27 -4.90 3.79
CA MET A 117 9.85 -3.67 4.46
C MET A 117 10.91 -3.13 5.45
N GLY A 118 11.82 -3.99 5.90
CA GLY A 118 12.95 -3.64 6.75
C GLY A 118 13.92 -2.65 6.11
N GLU A 119 14.02 -2.65 4.78
CA GLU A 119 14.85 -1.70 4.01
C GLU A 119 14.39 -0.25 4.20
N TYR A 120 13.11 -0.03 4.47
CA TYR A 120 12.50 1.30 4.65
C TYR A 120 12.45 1.74 6.12
N GLY A 121 12.51 0.81 7.07
CA GLY A 121 12.59 1.11 8.49
C GLY A 121 12.30 -0.06 9.42
N ASP A 122 12.47 0.19 10.72
CA ASP A 122 12.27 -0.84 11.74
C ASP A 122 10.81 -1.30 11.82
N VAL A 123 10.56 -2.54 11.39
CA VAL A 123 9.25 -3.20 11.45
C VAL A 123 8.96 -3.65 12.89
N SER A 124 7.82 -3.23 13.42
CA SER A 124 7.28 -3.67 14.71
C SER A 124 6.64 -5.05 14.59
N TYR A 125 5.70 -5.20 13.65
CA TYR A 125 5.11 -6.48 13.28
C TYR A 125 4.62 -6.44 11.84
N CYS A 126 4.50 -7.62 11.24
CA CYS A 126 3.88 -7.86 9.95
C CYS A 126 2.80 -8.93 10.14
N LYS A 127 1.72 -8.85 9.37
CA LYS A 127 0.64 -9.84 9.40
C LYS A 127 0.03 -10.02 8.03
N ILE A 128 0.00 -11.24 7.53
CA ILE A 128 -0.72 -11.57 6.29
C ILE A 128 -2.16 -11.97 6.63
N CYS A 129 -3.10 -11.42 5.86
CA CYS A 129 -4.51 -11.74 6.01
C CYS A 129 -4.81 -13.09 5.35
N MET A 130 -5.02 -14.11 6.16
CA MET A 130 -5.44 -15.44 5.71
C MET A 130 -6.96 -15.55 5.67
N ASP A 131 -7.48 -16.33 4.73
CA ASP A 131 -8.87 -16.77 4.72
C ASP A 131 -9.06 -17.87 5.77
N LYS A 132 -10.05 -17.70 6.66
CA LYS A 132 -10.30 -18.63 7.76
C LYS A 132 -10.90 -19.95 7.28
N GLU A 133 -11.62 -19.94 6.16
CA GLU A 133 -12.30 -21.13 5.64
C GLU A 133 -11.36 -22.03 4.84
N LYS A 134 -10.50 -21.41 4.02
CA LYS A 134 -9.61 -22.12 3.09
C LYS A 134 -8.17 -22.23 3.57
N GLY A 135 -7.77 -21.45 4.58
CA GLY A 135 -6.37 -21.35 5.02
C GLY A 135 -5.43 -20.70 3.99
N ILE A 136 -5.98 -20.07 2.94
CA ILE A 136 -5.20 -19.48 1.85
C ILE A 136 -4.99 -17.99 2.13
N SER A 137 -3.80 -17.47 1.80
CA SER A 137 -3.52 -16.03 1.83
C SER A 137 -4.49 -15.27 0.94
N ARG A 138 -5.01 -14.14 1.42
CA ARG A 138 -5.85 -13.23 0.62
C ARG A 138 -5.04 -12.32 -0.28
N GLY A 139 -3.71 -12.48 -0.34
CA GLY A 139 -2.82 -11.59 -1.09
C GLY A 139 -2.79 -10.17 -0.52
N THR A 140 -3.09 -10.03 0.78
CA THR A 140 -3.15 -8.75 1.49
C THR A 140 -2.53 -8.88 2.88
N GLY A 141 -2.01 -7.79 3.42
CA GLY A 141 -1.36 -7.80 4.72
C GLY A 141 -1.22 -6.42 5.34
N PHE A 142 -0.74 -6.40 6.58
CA PHE A 142 -0.46 -5.19 7.35
C PHE A 142 0.98 -5.21 7.84
N VAL A 143 1.65 -4.06 7.76
CA VAL A 143 3.00 -3.87 8.28
C VAL A 143 3.01 -2.64 9.15
N CYS A 144 3.34 -2.81 10.43
CA CYS A 144 3.42 -1.73 11.40
C CYS A 144 4.89 -1.40 11.68
N PHE A 145 5.26 -0.13 11.54
CA PHE A 145 6.61 0.35 11.83
C PHE A 145 6.72 0.83 13.28
N ARG A 146 7.94 0.84 13.82
CA ARG A 146 8.23 1.40 15.14
C ARG A 146 8.16 2.93 15.15
N LYS A 147 8.57 3.57 14.06
CA LYS A 147 8.62 5.04 13.93
C LYS A 147 7.38 5.57 13.24
N ARG A 148 6.86 6.69 13.75
CA ARG A 148 5.78 7.45 13.08
C ARG A 148 6.31 8.18 11.85
N GLY A 149 5.49 8.26 10.80
CA GLY A 149 5.81 8.94 9.55
C GLY A 149 6.60 8.11 8.54
N VAL A 150 7.12 6.92 8.90
CA VAL A 150 7.71 5.99 7.92
C VAL A 150 6.62 5.50 6.95
N ALA A 151 5.45 5.14 7.50
CA ALA A 151 4.32 4.67 6.72
C ALA A 151 3.84 5.69 5.68
N ASP A 152 3.65 6.95 6.08
CA ASP A 152 3.18 8.02 5.18
C ASP A 152 4.21 8.28 4.06
N LYS A 153 5.51 8.27 4.37
CA LYS A 153 6.58 8.48 3.38
C LYS A 153 6.63 7.38 2.32
N ILE A 154 6.57 6.12 2.74
CA ILE A 154 6.59 4.98 1.80
C ILE A 154 5.38 5.06 0.86
N ILE A 155 4.22 5.43 1.40
CA ILE A 155 3.00 5.62 0.61
C ILE A 155 3.16 6.79 -0.37
N GLU A 156 3.71 7.93 0.05
CA GLU A 156 3.99 9.07 -0.82
C GLU A 156 4.96 8.69 -1.96
N GLU A 157 6.03 7.96 -1.66
CA GLU A 157 7.00 7.47 -2.66
C GLU A 157 6.33 6.55 -3.68
N ALA A 158 5.46 5.64 -3.22
CA ALA A 158 4.66 4.77 -4.09
C ALA A 158 3.72 5.55 -5.02
N TYR A 159 3.06 6.60 -4.51
CA TYR A 159 2.19 7.44 -5.34
C TYR A 159 2.95 8.16 -6.45
N MET A 160 4.17 8.63 -6.17
CA MET A 160 5.01 9.32 -7.15
C MET A 160 5.48 8.39 -8.27
N PHE A 161 5.69 7.10 -7.98
CA PHE A 161 6.21 6.15 -8.96
C PHE A 161 5.18 5.78 -10.04
N SER A 162 3.94 5.46 -9.67
CA SER A 162 2.98 4.86 -10.61
C SER A 162 1.67 5.62 -10.81
N GLY A 163 1.34 6.66 -10.04
CA GLY A 163 0.02 7.33 -10.10
C GLY A 163 -1.19 6.45 -9.69
N ASN A 164 -1.07 5.12 -9.78
CA ASN A 164 -2.11 4.12 -9.55
C ASN A 164 -1.94 3.36 -8.22
N LYS A 165 -1.21 3.90 -7.24
CA LYS A 165 -0.94 3.29 -5.92
C LYS A 165 -0.03 2.06 -5.95
N GLU A 166 0.48 1.68 -7.11
CA GLU A 166 1.54 0.70 -7.23
C GLU A 166 2.88 1.31 -6.83
N SER A 167 3.57 0.63 -5.93
CA SER A 167 4.93 0.98 -5.53
C SER A 167 5.96 0.35 -6.47
N ASP A 168 7.19 0.83 -6.39
CA ASP A 168 8.37 0.20 -6.99
C ASP A 168 8.78 -1.10 -6.26
N ILE A 169 8.13 -1.39 -5.13
CA ILE A 169 8.40 -2.58 -4.31
C ILE A 169 7.78 -3.81 -4.96
N GLU A 170 8.63 -4.79 -5.23
CA GLU A 170 8.24 -6.05 -5.86
C GLU A 170 8.57 -7.24 -4.95
N ILE A 171 7.61 -8.17 -4.82
CA ILE A 171 7.76 -9.46 -4.14
C ILE A 171 7.17 -10.53 -5.05
N ASP A 172 7.91 -11.63 -5.27
CA ASP A 172 7.50 -12.76 -6.13
C ASP A 172 7.03 -12.36 -7.54
N GLY A 173 7.68 -11.37 -8.16
CA GLY A 173 7.27 -10.89 -9.49
C GLY A 173 6.05 -9.95 -9.47
N ARG A 174 5.58 -9.54 -8.29
CA ARG A 174 4.36 -8.74 -8.13
C ARG A 174 4.66 -7.42 -7.44
N ARG A 175 4.28 -6.32 -8.09
CA ARG A 175 4.36 -4.99 -7.50
C ARG A 175 3.31 -4.80 -6.44
N LEU A 176 3.73 -4.30 -5.29
CA LEU A 176 2.86 -4.11 -4.15
C LEU A 176 2.04 -2.83 -4.31
N ILE A 177 0.78 -2.90 -3.92
CA ILE A 177 -0.11 -1.74 -3.81
C ILE A 177 -0.15 -1.33 -2.35
N LEU A 178 0.28 -0.10 -2.05
CA LEU A 178 0.40 0.39 -0.68
C LEU A 178 -0.68 1.41 -0.36
N GLN A 179 -1.31 1.27 0.81
CA GLN A 179 -2.36 2.16 1.29
C GLN A 179 -2.21 2.41 2.78
N LYS A 180 -2.76 3.53 3.27
CA LYS A 180 -2.81 3.81 4.70
C LYS A 180 -3.73 2.79 5.38
N ALA A 181 -3.29 2.24 6.52
CA ALA A 181 -4.18 1.39 7.30
C ALA A 181 -5.37 2.20 7.80
N ILE A 182 -6.54 1.56 7.80
CA ILE A 182 -7.81 2.14 8.25
C ILE A 182 -8.35 1.33 9.42
N LYS A 183 -9.20 1.96 10.25
CA LYS A 183 -9.89 1.25 11.33
C LYS A 183 -10.77 0.14 10.77
N LYS A 184 -11.01 -0.90 11.57
CA LYS A 184 -11.84 -2.06 11.16
C LYS A 184 -13.25 -1.65 10.72
N GLU A 185 -13.83 -0.64 11.34
CA GLU A 185 -15.14 -0.07 10.96
C GLU A 185 -15.11 0.53 9.56
N GLN A 186 -14.15 1.42 9.30
CA GLN A 186 -13.93 2.03 7.98
C GLN A 186 -13.59 0.99 6.90
N ALA A 187 -12.94 -0.12 7.28
CA ALA A 187 -12.67 -1.21 6.36
C ALA A 187 -13.95 -1.91 5.88
N LYS A 188 -14.95 -2.07 6.76
CA LYS A 188 -16.26 -2.65 6.39
C LYS A 188 -16.99 -1.76 5.40
N GLU A 189 -17.06 -0.46 5.67
CA GLU A 189 -17.69 0.52 4.78
C GLU A 189 -17.04 0.51 3.38
N THR A 190 -15.71 0.45 3.35
CA THR A 190 -14.95 0.41 2.09
C THR A 190 -15.25 -0.88 1.30
N SER A 191 -15.43 -2.01 1.98
CA SER A 191 -15.83 -3.28 1.34
C SER A 191 -17.28 -3.27 0.84
N ASP A 192 -18.21 -2.75 1.63
CA ASP A 192 -19.63 -2.68 1.26
C ASP A 192 -19.85 -1.74 0.07
N SER A 193 -19.15 -0.62 0.05
CA SER A 193 -19.18 0.33 -1.07
C SER A 193 -18.68 -0.30 -2.37
N LYS A 194 -17.59 -1.08 -2.31
CA LYS A 194 -17.08 -1.82 -3.47
C LYS A 194 -18.05 -2.91 -3.93
N LYS A 195 -18.70 -3.61 -2.99
CA LYS A 195 -19.71 -4.64 -3.30
C LYS A 195 -20.92 -4.03 -3.99
N LYS A 196 -21.49 -2.95 -3.44
CA LYS A 196 -22.58 -2.19 -4.06
C LYS A 196 -22.21 -1.65 -5.45
N LYS A 197 -20.98 -1.16 -5.64
CA LYS A 197 -20.51 -0.69 -6.96
C LYS A 197 -20.40 -1.82 -7.97
N LYS A 198 -20.00 -3.04 -7.56
CA LYS A 198 -19.98 -4.23 -8.43
C LYS A 198 -21.39 -4.77 -8.71
N GLU A 199 -22.27 -4.81 -7.72
CA GLU A 199 -23.67 -5.23 -7.88
C GLU A 199 -24.48 -4.23 -8.73
N GLY A 200 -24.12 -2.95 -8.70
CA GLY A 200 -24.69 -1.90 -9.54
C GLY A 200 -24.20 -1.93 -11.00
N ILE A 201 -23.15 -2.70 -11.32
CA ILE A 201 -22.82 -3.06 -12.70
C ILE A 201 -23.78 -4.20 -13.08
N LYS A 202 -25.05 -3.84 -13.27
CA LYS A 202 -25.96 -4.70 -14.02
C LYS A 202 -25.52 -4.63 -15.47
N ASP A 203 -25.39 -5.78 -16.11
CA ASP A 203 -25.13 -5.85 -17.53
C ASP A 203 -26.18 -4.98 -18.25
N ASN A 204 -25.74 -3.92 -18.93
CA ASN A 204 -26.64 -3.01 -19.64
C ASN A 204 -27.26 -3.68 -20.87
N ARG A 205 -26.83 -4.90 -21.22
CA ARG A 205 -27.52 -5.73 -22.20
C ARG A 205 -28.91 -6.06 -21.66
N ASN A 206 -29.93 -5.64 -22.40
CA ASN A 206 -31.31 -5.93 -22.05
C ASN A 206 -31.55 -7.45 -22.16
N VAL A 207 -31.38 -8.17 -21.05
CA VAL A 207 -31.45 -9.64 -20.96
C VAL A 207 -32.77 -10.19 -21.53
N SER A 208 -33.85 -9.40 -21.49
CA SER A 208 -35.14 -9.76 -22.07
C SER A 208 -35.07 -9.98 -23.59
N LEU A 209 -34.28 -9.18 -24.33
CA LEU A 209 -34.12 -9.31 -25.79
C LEU A 209 -33.38 -10.59 -26.18
N ALA A 210 -32.53 -11.13 -25.31
CA ALA A 210 -31.85 -12.42 -25.55
C ALA A 210 -32.82 -13.63 -25.43
N MET A 211 -33.97 -13.44 -24.78
CA MET A 211 -35.05 -14.43 -24.68
C MET A 211 -36.14 -14.24 -25.74
N VAL A 212 -36.24 -13.05 -26.37
CA VAL A 212 -37.20 -12.79 -27.44
C VAL A 212 -36.90 -13.69 -28.65
N GLY A 213 -37.93 -14.38 -29.15
CA GLY A 213 -37.82 -15.28 -30.32
C GLY A 213 -37.47 -16.73 -29.96
N GLN A 214 -37.27 -17.04 -28.68
CA GLN A 214 -37.20 -18.41 -28.20
C GLN A 214 -38.62 -18.96 -28.10
N LYS A 215 -38.95 -20.02 -28.85
CA LYS A 215 -40.26 -20.66 -28.78
C LYS A 215 -40.21 -21.91 -27.93
N THR A 216 -41.25 -22.15 -27.15
CA THR A 216 -41.44 -23.41 -26.42
C THR A 216 -41.91 -24.51 -27.38
N LYS A 217 -41.78 -25.76 -26.96
CA LYS A 217 -42.30 -26.90 -27.72
C LYS A 217 -43.81 -26.78 -27.96
N GLU A 218 -44.54 -26.25 -26.99
CA GLU A 218 -45.99 -26.07 -27.05
C GLU A 218 -46.38 -24.98 -28.05
N GLU A 219 -45.67 -23.87 -28.08
CA GLU A 219 -45.88 -22.80 -29.07
C GLU A 219 -45.60 -23.28 -30.50
N TYR A 220 -44.61 -24.16 -30.69
CA TYR A 220 -44.37 -24.80 -31.98
C TYR A 220 -45.54 -25.71 -32.40
N LEU A 221 -46.10 -26.47 -31.47
CA LEU A 221 -47.26 -27.32 -31.75
C LEU A 221 -48.52 -26.49 -32.06
N GLN A 222 -48.73 -25.37 -31.36
CA GLN A 222 -49.83 -24.43 -31.63
C GLN A 222 -49.75 -23.78 -33.01
N LEU A 223 -48.54 -23.65 -33.58
CA LEU A 223 -48.32 -23.20 -34.95
C LEU A 223 -48.56 -24.30 -36.00
N GLY A 224 -49.09 -25.46 -35.60
CA GLY A 224 -49.45 -26.56 -36.50
C GLY A 224 -48.29 -27.48 -36.88
N LEU A 225 -47.14 -27.39 -36.20
CA LEU A 225 -46.01 -28.29 -36.46
C LEU A 225 -46.27 -29.68 -35.89
N THR A 226 -45.71 -30.68 -36.56
CA THR A 226 -45.68 -32.04 -36.00
C THR A 226 -44.74 -32.14 -34.79
N PRO A 227 -44.98 -33.06 -33.84
CA PRO A 227 -44.14 -33.23 -32.65
C PRO A 227 -42.66 -33.50 -32.95
N ASN A 228 -42.35 -34.11 -34.10
CA ASN A 228 -40.98 -34.37 -34.52
C ASN A 228 -40.31 -33.09 -35.07
N GLU A 229 -41.05 -32.29 -35.83
CA GLU A 229 -40.55 -31.02 -36.38
C GLU A 229 -40.33 -29.97 -35.29
N ALA A 230 -41.21 -29.92 -34.27
CA ALA A 230 -41.03 -29.09 -33.08
C ALA A 230 -39.76 -29.45 -32.31
N LYS A 231 -39.43 -30.75 -32.19
CA LYS A 231 -38.18 -31.22 -31.54
C LYS A 231 -36.94 -30.79 -32.32
N ILE A 232 -36.97 -30.88 -33.65
CA ILE A 232 -35.85 -30.45 -34.51
C ILE A 232 -35.60 -28.94 -34.36
N ARG A 233 -36.66 -28.12 -34.39
CA ARG A 233 -36.55 -26.66 -34.23
C ARG A 233 -36.07 -26.25 -32.83
N LEU A 234 -36.56 -26.92 -31.78
CA LEU A 234 -36.07 -26.69 -30.41
C LEU A 234 -34.60 -27.06 -30.26
N LYS A 235 -34.15 -28.16 -30.90
CA LYS A 235 -32.74 -28.57 -30.92
C LYS A 235 -31.86 -27.55 -31.66
N ALA A 236 -32.30 -27.07 -32.81
CA ALA A 236 -31.59 -26.02 -33.56
C ALA A 236 -31.51 -24.69 -32.79
N GLN A 237 -32.57 -24.32 -32.05
CA GLN A 237 -32.58 -23.16 -31.16
C GLN A 237 -31.57 -23.33 -30.01
N MET A 238 -31.49 -24.51 -29.39
CA MET A 238 -30.51 -24.82 -28.36
C MET A 238 -29.07 -24.81 -28.88
N GLU A 239 -28.83 -25.25 -30.12
CA GLU A 239 -27.50 -25.21 -30.75
C GLU A 239 -27.07 -23.78 -31.10
N ARG A 240 -28.01 -22.90 -31.50
CA ARG A 240 -27.73 -21.47 -31.71
C ARG A 240 -27.33 -20.76 -30.41
N ASN A 241 -27.97 -21.13 -29.30
CA ASN A 241 -27.69 -20.54 -27.98
C ASN A 241 -26.36 -21.02 -27.36
N LYS A 242 -25.68 -22.01 -27.96
CA LYS A 242 -24.37 -22.51 -27.50
C LYS A 242 -23.17 -21.81 -28.13
N LYS A 243 -23.37 -20.98 -29.17
CA LYS A 243 -22.32 -20.16 -29.80
C LYS A 243 -22.19 -18.82 -29.10
#